data_AF-A0A952B857-F1
#
_entry.id   AF-A0A952B857-F1
#
_cell.length_a   1.000
_cell.length_b   1.000
_cell.length_c   1.000
_cell.angle_alpha   90.00
_cell.angle_beta   90.00
_cell.angle_gamma   90.00
#
_symmetry.space_group_name_H-M   'P 1'
#
loop_
_entity.id
_entity.type
_entity.pdbx_description
1 polymer ?
#
loop_
_entity_poly.entity_id
_entity_poly.type
_entity_poly.pdbx_seq_one_letter_code
_entity_poly.pdbx_strand_id
1 'polypeptide(L)'
;MDNNEKQFEYFVSNIKFDDTPEPDHRDKLEQNLLNAMAKQPRQIKFWRIIMKSRITKLATAAAVVIIGLIFLVSDGQNTLYANAVKALEQARTFHIIIKEYRDGKLFKDHEIWYDREAGIVEEERYEGRTDMRIDNGQYEWRFASGKEFIVQLESYQDNDAFARQCCAEWLRYDPNRVSSGDMVIDGVPCDMYVLSDSGAKVSIWIDGKNYVRQIEQSTELSGQKVESRASVEYDIAIDQNRFSPKFGQDVKVINPREWIEELYSLDTAIFTRKCLGFVFAVHELKTCENGLKYIVCSTRLSDQTRRDIGTGHPWTYYGQSDLFDRYDETYSYDHPILLGELTHDGVRINWYLLLPSDDRVRQSPGCDVDVRVNTANQLEEKCKAEGLPTNDKFRLNITMQESKEHQVSLREIIRQVYSFGEKLDPIVHSFLLTQVITKADGKKTQAWRRPAIQLSEEEYNEGVERRVQEWLELMGLNKLQK
;
A
#
# COMPACT_ATOMS: atom_id res chain seq x y z
N MET A 1 -10.61 -2.43 37.69
CA MET A 1 -10.94 -1.07 37.26
C MET A 1 -10.72 -0.17 38.45
N ASP A 2 -9.77 0.75 38.37
CA ASP A 2 -9.46 1.65 39.50
C ASP A 2 -10.55 2.75 39.64
N ASN A 3 -10.53 3.49 40.75
CA ASN A 3 -11.57 4.49 41.02
C ASN A 3 -11.54 5.66 40.03
N ASN A 4 -10.38 5.94 39.42
CA ASN A 4 -10.21 6.99 38.43
C ASN A 4 -10.77 6.56 37.07
N GLU A 5 -10.62 5.28 36.71
CA GLU A 5 -11.23 4.69 35.51
C GLU A 5 -12.76 4.75 35.58
N LYS A 6 -13.35 4.42 36.74
CA LYS A 6 -14.81 4.52 36.97
C LYS A 6 -15.32 5.95 36.87
N GLN A 7 -14.59 6.92 37.43
CA GLN A 7 -14.96 8.33 37.35
C GLN A 7 -14.89 8.85 35.91
N PHE A 8 -13.91 8.41 35.13
CA PHE A 8 -13.77 8.81 33.74
C PHE A 8 -14.87 8.21 32.85
N GLU A 9 -15.18 6.91 32.98
CA GLU A 9 -16.30 6.30 32.25
C GLU A 9 -17.64 6.97 32.61
N TYR A 10 -17.85 7.29 33.90
CA TYR A 10 -19.03 8.04 34.34
C TYR A 10 -19.08 9.45 33.77
N PHE A 11 -17.93 10.13 33.65
CA PHE A 11 -17.85 11.45 33.02
C PHE A 11 -18.23 11.38 31.53
N VAL A 12 -17.59 10.51 30.75
CA VAL A 12 -17.81 10.38 29.30
C VAL A 12 -19.24 9.97 28.98
N SER A 13 -19.82 9.04 29.75
CA SER A 13 -21.20 8.57 29.54
C SER A 13 -22.28 9.62 29.83
N ASN A 14 -21.95 10.70 30.54
CA ASN A 14 -22.87 11.79 30.85
C ASN A 14 -22.68 13.03 29.95
N ILE A 15 -21.77 13.01 28.98
CA ILE A 15 -21.62 14.10 28.01
C ILE A 15 -22.82 14.06 27.06
N LYS A 16 -23.64 15.12 27.07
CA LYS A 16 -24.72 15.32 26.09
C LYS A 16 -24.15 16.13 24.93
N PHE A 17 -24.14 15.56 23.73
CA PHE A 17 -23.78 16.26 22.51
C PHE A 17 -25.06 16.86 21.92
N ASP A 18 -25.17 18.19 21.92
CA ASP A 18 -26.21 18.91 21.19
C ASP A 18 -25.76 19.12 19.74
N ASP A 19 -26.68 19.00 18.78
CA ASP A 19 -26.40 19.10 17.33
C ASP A 19 -25.90 20.50 16.90
N THR A 20 -26.11 21.52 17.73
CA THR A 20 -25.57 22.88 17.57
C THR A 20 -25.15 23.44 18.94
N PRO A 21 -23.89 23.22 19.37
CA PRO A 21 -23.47 23.64 20.71
C PRO A 21 -23.30 25.16 20.78
N GLU A 22 -24.06 25.82 21.64
CA GLU A 22 -23.87 27.23 22.01
C GLU A 22 -22.45 27.44 22.61
N PRO A 23 -21.84 28.62 22.44
CA PRO A 23 -20.47 28.90 22.90
C PRO A 23 -20.23 28.53 24.37
N ASP A 24 -21.16 28.86 25.26
CA ASP A 24 -21.06 28.58 26.69
C ASP A 24 -21.05 27.07 27.02
N HIS A 25 -21.65 26.24 26.15
CA HIS A 25 -21.61 24.79 26.30
C HIS A 25 -20.23 24.24 25.95
N ARG A 26 -19.55 24.82 24.95
CA ARG A 26 -18.18 24.44 24.57
C ARG A 26 -17.19 24.75 25.67
N ASP A 27 -17.24 25.96 26.22
CA ASP A 27 -16.32 26.41 27.28
C ASP A 27 -16.48 25.57 28.55
N LYS A 28 -17.72 25.21 28.89
CA LYS A 28 -18.02 24.35 30.04
C LYS A 28 -17.56 22.91 29.82
N LEU A 29 -17.68 22.38 28.60
CA LEU A 29 -17.18 21.05 28.25
C LEU A 29 -15.66 21.00 28.33
N GLU A 30 -14.99 22.03 27.81
CA GLU A 30 -13.53 22.20 27.86
C GLU A 30 -13.00 22.28 29.30
N GLN A 31 -13.60 23.14 30.14
CA GLN A 31 -13.27 23.25 31.57
C GLN A 31 -13.43 21.93 32.32
N ASN A 32 -14.49 21.18 32.03
CA ASN A 32 -14.72 19.89 32.67
C ASN A 32 -13.71 18.83 32.21
N LEU A 33 -13.31 18.86 30.93
CA LEU A 33 -12.30 17.96 30.37
C LEU A 33 -10.93 18.25 31.01
N LEU A 34 -10.53 19.52 31.08
CA LEU A 34 -9.30 19.99 31.70
C LEU A 34 -9.21 19.57 33.17
N ASN A 35 -10.29 19.77 33.93
CA ASN A 35 -10.36 19.35 35.33
C ASN A 35 -10.30 17.83 35.54
N ALA A 36 -10.83 17.05 34.59
CA ALA A 36 -10.73 15.58 34.62
C ALA A 36 -9.31 15.11 34.28
N MET A 37 -8.65 15.75 33.30
CA MET A 37 -7.29 15.42 32.87
C MET A 37 -6.24 15.84 33.91
N ALA A 38 -6.40 16.99 34.57
CA ALA A 38 -5.49 17.46 35.63
C ALA A 38 -5.41 16.52 36.84
N LYS A 39 -6.37 15.61 37.00
CA LYS A 39 -6.43 14.63 38.10
C LYS A 39 -5.82 13.27 37.75
N GLN A 40 -5.36 13.03 36.51
CA GLN A 40 -4.80 11.74 36.10
C GLN A 40 -3.25 11.74 36.00
N PRO A 41 -2.54 10.81 36.66
CA PRO A 41 -1.10 10.66 36.51
C PRO A 41 -0.73 9.84 35.24
N ARG A 42 -0.03 10.51 34.31
CA ARG A 42 0.62 10.03 33.06
C ARG A 42 -0.28 9.40 31.96
N GLN A 43 -0.13 9.92 30.75
CA GLN A 43 -0.85 9.61 29.50
C GLN A 43 -0.91 8.12 29.09
N ILE A 44 -0.01 7.26 29.57
CA ILE A 44 0.07 5.84 29.14
C ILE A 44 -1.17 5.02 29.58
N LYS A 45 -1.85 5.41 30.67
CA LYS A 45 -3.09 4.72 31.10
C LYS A 45 -4.31 5.04 30.24
N PHE A 46 -4.31 6.18 29.55
CA PHE A 46 -5.45 6.68 28.77
C PHE A 46 -5.79 5.75 27.59
N TRP A 47 -4.76 5.34 26.83
CA TRP A 47 -4.91 4.40 25.72
C TRP A 47 -5.41 3.02 26.15
N ARG A 48 -5.08 2.59 27.38
CA ARG A 48 -5.49 1.30 27.93
C ARG A 48 -6.97 1.26 28.32
N ILE A 49 -7.55 2.40 28.69
CA ILE A 49 -8.96 2.55 29.06
C ILE A 49 -9.83 2.58 27.79
N ILE A 50 -9.42 3.35 26.79
CA ILE A 50 -10.12 3.46 25.50
C ILE A 50 -10.23 2.09 24.81
N MET A 51 -9.16 1.29 24.83
CA MET A 51 -9.15 -0.04 24.21
C MET A 51 -9.93 -1.12 24.98
N LYS A 52 -10.37 -0.86 26.23
CA LYS A 52 -11.03 -1.88 27.08
C LYS A 52 -12.52 -1.66 27.35
N SER A 53 -13.06 -0.46 27.15
CA SER A 53 -14.49 -0.24 27.42
C SER A 53 -15.36 -0.81 26.29
N ARG A 54 -16.48 -1.48 26.65
CA ARG A 54 -17.45 -2.08 25.72
C ARG A 54 -18.40 -1.06 25.08
N ILE A 55 -18.14 0.24 25.23
CA ILE A 55 -19.00 1.34 24.74
C ILE A 55 -18.41 1.90 23.44
N THR A 56 -18.24 1.05 22.44
CA THR A 56 -17.56 1.38 21.17
C THR A 56 -18.41 2.16 20.16
N LYS A 57 -19.70 2.41 20.45
CA LYS A 57 -20.63 3.04 19.48
C LYS A 57 -20.92 4.53 19.71
N LEU A 58 -20.70 5.04 20.93
CA LEU A 58 -20.86 6.48 21.25
C LEU A 58 -19.50 7.19 21.43
N ALA A 59 -18.43 6.43 21.62
CA ALA A 59 -17.10 6.98 21.83
C ALA A 59 -16.44 7.53 20.56
N THR A 60 -16.91 7.22 19.35
CA THR A 60 -16.20 7.64 18.12
C THR A 60 -16.29 9.15 17.89
N ALA A 61 -17.47 9.77 18.07
CA ALA A 61 -17.62 11.22 17.93
C ALA A 61 -16.96 11.98 19.10
N ALA A 62 -17.12 11.48 20.32
CA ALA A 62 -16.47 12.03 21.50
C ALA A 62 -14.94 11.90 21.45
N ALA A 63 -14.40 10.79 20.94
CA ALA A 63 -12.96 10.56 20.78
C ALA A 63 -12.38 11.45 19.67
N VAL A 64 -13.08 11.70 18.57
CA VAL A 64 -12.62 12.63 17.53
C VAL A 64 -12.60 14.07 18.05
N VAL A 65 -13.59 14.46 18.84
CA VAL A 65 -13.63 15.79 19.50
C VAL A 65 -12.59 15.90 20.61
N ILE A 66 -12.35 14.84 21.40
CA ILE A 66 -11.30 14.80 22.43
C ILE A 66 -9.91 14.72 21.80
N ILE A 67 -9.72 14.03 20.66
CA ILE A 67 -8.47 14.04 19.90
C ILE A 67 -8.25 15.44 19.34
N GLY A 68 -9.26 16.05 18.72
CA GLY A 68 -9.20 17.43 18.23
C GLY A 68 -8.91 18.45 19.34
N LEU A 69 -9.52 18.30 20.52
CA LEU A 69 -9.26 19.13 21.69
C LEU A 69 -7.92 18.82 22.36
N ILE A 70 -7.42 17.59 22.38
CA ILE A 70 -6.06 17.28 22.86
C ILE A 70 -5.02 17.89 21.92
N PHE A 71 -5.28 17.94 20.61
CA PHE A 71 -4.44 18.64 19.63
C PHE A 71 -4.56 20.18 19.72
N LEU A 72 -5.72 20.72 20.11
CA LEU A 72 -5.94 22.16 20.27
C LEU A 72 -5.50 22.68 21.65
N VAL A 73 -5.51 21.84 22.68
CA VAL A 73 -5.21 22.18 24.10
C VAL A 73 -3.81 21.68 24.52
N SER A 74 -3.10 20.94 23.65
CA SER A 74 -1.63 20.86 23.74
C SER A 74 -1.02 22.17 23.24
N ASP A 75 -1.17 23.24 24.01
CA ASP A 75 -0.46 24.51 23.85
C ASP A 75 0.98 24.29 23.34
N GLY A 76 1.25 24.66 22.07
CA GLY A 76 2.58 24.96 21.54
C GLY A 76 3.75 24.09 22.01
N GLN A 77 3.59 22.78 22.13
CA GLN A 77 4.61 21.94 22.77
C GLN A 77 5.82 21.75 21.85
N ASN A 78 6.99 22.14 22.38
CA ASN A 78 8.34 21.91 21.88
C ASN A 78 8.67 20.39 21.78
N THR A 79 7.87 19.60 21.07
CA THR A 79 8.22 18.22 20.77
C THR A 79 9.34 18.22 19.73
N LEU A 80 10.20 17.21 19.80
CA LEU A 80 11.28 17.05 18.84
C LEU A 80 10.74 17.00 17.40
N TYR A 81 9.61 16.31 17.20
CA TYR A 81 8.90 16.25 15.93
C TYR A 81 8.46 17.63 15.43
N ALA A 82 7.75 18.40 16.26
CA ALA A 82 7.26 19.73 15.86
C ALA A 82 8.42 20.68 15.52
N ASN A 83 9.50 20.63 16.29
CA ASN A 83 10.70 21.42 16.03
C ASN A 83 11.37 21.03 14.70
N ALA A 84 11.49 19.73 14.41
CA ALA A 84 12.05 19.25 13.15
C ALA A 84 11.18 19.60 11.93
N VAL A 85 9.85 19.49 12.05
CA VAL A 85 8.92 19.92 10.99
C VAL A 85 9.06 21.41 10.74
N LYS A 86 9.08 22.24 11.79
CA LYS A 86 9.27 23.69 11.66
C LYS A 86 10.62 24.06 11.04
N ALA A 87 11.68 23.31 11.35
CA ALA A 87 12.99 23.50 10.73
C ALA A 87 12.95 23.12 9.24
N LEU A 88 12.32 22.00 8.89
CA LEU A 88 12.12 21.56 7.51
C LEU A 88 11.29 22.57 6.70
N GLU A 89 10.26 23.16 7.29
CA GLU A 89 9.48 24.25 6.69
C GLU A 89 10.31 25.52 6.42
N GLN A 90 11.48 25.66 7.03
CA GLN A 90 12.43 26.75 6.72
C GLN A 90 13.46 26.36 5.65
N ALA A 91 13.73 25.07 5.47
CA ALA A 91 14.67 24.60 4.45
C ALA A 91 14.04 24.74 3.05
N ARG A 92 14.78 25.34 2.13
CA ARG A 92 14.33 25.44 0.72
C ARG A 92 14.57 24.13 -0.02
N THR A 93 15.75 23.55 0.20
CA THR A 93 16.21 22.36 -0.49
C THR A 93 16.75 21.34 0.49
N PHE A 94 16.69 20.06 0.12
CA PHE A 94 17.49 19.03 0.77
C PHE A 94 17.88 17.93 -0.22
N HIS A 95 18.90 17.19 0.17
CA HIS A 95 19.38 16.01 -0.52
C HIS A 95 19.58 14.88 0.47
N ILE A 96 18.99 13.72 0.19
CA ILE A 96 19.10 12.51 0.99
C ILE A 96 19.83 11.46 0.18
N ILE A 97 20.82 10.80 0.80
CA ILE A 97 21.41 9.56 0.27
C ILE A 97 21.12 8.45 1.26
N ILE A 98 20.47 7.39 0.81
CA ILE A 98 20.06 6.22 1.61
C ILE A 98 20.76 4.99 1.06
N LYS A 99 21.54 4.30 1.89
CA LYS A 99 22.22 3.05 1.53
C LYS A 99 21.72 1.91 2.39
N GLU A 100 21.18 0.88 1.76
CA GLU A 100 20.79 -0.38 2.40
C GLU A 100 21.86 -1.45 2.17
N TYR A 101 22.22 -2.13 3.24
CA TYR A 101 23.18 -3.22 3.27
C TYR A 101 22.50 -4.50 3.76
N ARG A 102 22.83 -5.63 3.12
CA ARG A 102 22.43 -6.98 3.55
C ARG A 102 23.68 -7.78 3.83
N ASP A 103 23.82 -8.26 5.06
CA ASP A 103 25.01 -8.98 5.54
C ASP A 103 26.33 -8.24 5.18
N GLY A 104 26.30 -6.91 5.33
CA GLY A 104 27.43 -6.01 5.06
C GLY A 104 27.70 -5.67 3.59
N LYS A 105 26.92 -6.22 2.64
CA LYS A 105 27.03 -5.88 1.21
C LYS A 105 26.00 -4.83 0.83
N LEU A 106 26.41 -3.81 0.08
CA LEU A 106 25.48 -2.81 -0.48
C LEU A 106 24.46 -3.53 -1.36
N PHE A 107 23.20 -3.42 -0.98
CA PHE A 107 22.07 -4.01 -1.68
C PHE A 107 21.34 -2.99 -2.53
N LYS A 108 21.11 -1.79 -1.97
CA LYS A 108 20.34 -0.72 -2.60
C LYS A 108 20.91 0.65 -2.22
N ASP A 109 20.90 1.57 -3.18
CA ASP A 109 21.26 2.97 -3.03
C ASP A 109 20.07 3.82 -3.49
N HIS A 110 19.71 4.86 -2.75
CA HIS A 110 18.55 5.69 -3.05
C HIS A 110 18.88 7.16 -2.76
N GLU A 111 18.77 8.00 -3.78
CA GLU A 111 19.01 9.44 -3.68
C GLU A 111 17.70 10.20 -3.85
N ILE A 112 17.48 11.20 -3.00
CA ILE A 112 16.28 12.04 -3.02
C ILE A 112 16.74 13.49 -3.07
N TRP A 113 16.29 14.24 -4.08
CA TRP A 113 16.46 15.70 -4.16
C TRP A 113 15.10 16.34 -3.99
N TYR A 114 15.04 17.37 -3.15
CA TYR A 114 13.86 18.18 -2.96
C TYR A 114 14.24 19.64 -3.10
N ASP A 115 13.42 20.37 -3.85
CA ASP A 115 13.40 21.83 -3.88
C ASP A 115 11.94 22.25 -3.78
N ARG A 116 11.58 23.03 -2.77
CA ARG A 116 10.20 23.46 -2.54
C ARG A 116 9.54 24.08 -3.76
N GLU A 117 10.33 24.79 -4.58
CA GLU A 117 9.81 25.48 -5.77
C GLU A 117 9.80 24.60 -7.03
N ALA A 118 10.63 23.55 -7.10
CA ALA A 118 10.78 22.73 -8.29
C ALA A 118 10.17 21.32 -8.17
N GLY A 119 10.10 20.77 -6.95
CA GLY A 119 9.51 19.49 -6.63
C GLY A 119 10.49 18.47 -6.06
N ILE A 120 10.33 17.21 -6.46
CA ILE A 120 11.07 16.05 -5.96
C ILE A 120 11.70 15.30 -7.13
N VAL A 121 12.90 14.77 -6.91
CA VAL A 121 13.50 13.71 -7.72
C VAL A 121 13.93 12.60 -6.79
N GLU A 122 13.61 11.36 -7.14
CA GLU A 122 14.11 10.16 -6.48
C GLU A 122 14.83 9.30 -7.53
N GLU A 123 16.01 8.80 -7.19
CA GLU A 123 16.77 7.82 -7.98
C GLU A 123 17.11 6.63 -7.09
N GLU A 124 16.49 5.49 -7.37
CA GLU A 124 16.75 4.22 -6.69
C GLU A 124 17.63 3.34 -7.59
N ARG A 125 18.76 2.87 -7.07
CA ARG A 125 19.71 2.00 -7.77
C ARG A 125 19.87 0.69 -7.02
N TYR A 126 19.61 -0.42 -7.71
CA TYR A 126 19.78 -1.76 -7.16
C TYR A 126 20.03 -2.75 -8.31
N GLU A 127 20.94 -3.71 -8.10
CA GLU A 127 21.25 -4.79 -9.08
C GLU A 127 21.50 -4.32 -10.53
N GLY A 128 22.06 -3.13 -10.74
CA GLY A 128 22.34 -2.57 -12.06
C GLY A 128 21.14 -1.91 -12.76
N ARG A 129 19.97 -1.88 -12.12
CA ARG A 129 18.79 -1.11 -12.52
C ARG A 129 18.77 0.25 -11.82
N THR A 130 18.20 1.26 -12.49
CA THR A 130 17.92 2.58 -11.92
C THR A 130 16.46 2.92 -12.15
N ASP A 131 15.73 3.13 -11.07
CA ASP A 131 14.36 3.64 -11.07
C ASP A 131 14.37 5.11 -10.69
N MET A 132 13.63 5.92 -11.44
CA MET A 132 13.56 7.36 -11.26
C MET A 132 12.12 7.80 -11.09
N ARG A 133 11.88 8.65 -10.10
CA ARG A 133 10.64 9.42 -9.95
C ARG A 133 10.99 10.90 -10.04
N ILE A 134 10.23 11.67 -10.81
CA ILE A 134 10.29 13.14 -10.82
C ILE A 134 8.88 13.63 -10.54
N ASP A 135 8.69 14.50 -9.55
CA ASP A 135 7.38 15.04 -9.19
C ASP A 135 7.48 16.55 -9.09
N ASN A 136 6.79 17.29 -9.95
CA ASN A 136 6.82 18.76 -9.92
C ASN A 136 5.61 19.38 -9.20
N GLY A 137 4.83 18.57 -8.48
CA GLY A 137 3.60 18.99 -7.80
C GLY A 137 2.36 19.10 -8.70
N GLN A 138 2.53 19.04 -10.03
CA GLN A 138 1.42 18.91 -10.99
C GLN A 138 1.37 17.50 -11.60
N TYR A 139 2.53 17.00 -12.02
CA TYR A 139 2.70 15.69 -12.60
C TYR A 139 3.86 14.95 -11.93
N GLU A 140 3.71 13.63 -11.89
CA GLU A 140 4.73 12.70 -11.49
C GLU A 140 5.13 11.84 -12.70
N TRP A 141 6.42 11.75 -12.97
CA TRP A 141 7.01 10.87 -13.96
C TRP A 141 7.74 9.72 -13.29
N ARG A 142 7.48 8.49 -13.74
CA ARG A 142 8.21 7.29 -13.29
C ARG A 142 8.87 6.60 -14.46
N PHE A 143 10.14 6.29 -14.30
CA PHE A 143 10.97 5.65 -15.30
C PHE A 143 11.81 4.55 -14.67
N ALA A 144 12.01 3.46 -15.39
CA ALA A 144 12.95 2.40 -15.02
C ALA A 144 13.96 2.21 -16.15
N SER A 145 15.24 2.15 -15.83
CA SER A 145 16.32 2.00 -16.79
C SER A 145 16.10 0.76 -17.68
N GLY A 146 16.28 0.92 -18.99
CA GLY A 146 16.06 -0.14 -19.97
C GLY A 146 14.61 -0.29 -20.44
N LYS A 147 13.67 0.53 -19.94
CA LYS A 147 12.30 0.60 -20.48
C LYS A 147 12.21 1.61 -21.62
N GLU A 148 11.33 1.32 -22.57
CA GLU A 148 11.06 2.16 -23.75
C GLU A 148 10.02 3.26 -23.48
N PHE A 149 9.53 3.36 -22.24
CA PHE A 149 8.50 4.32 -21.87
C PHE A 149 8.69 4.90 -20.47
N ILE A 150 8.05 6.05 -20.24
CA ILE A 150 7.89 6.72 -18.95
C ILE A 150 6.41 6.81 -18.66
N VAL A 151 6.08 6.68 -17.38
CA VAL A 151 4.74 6.85 -16.91
C VAL A 151 4.55 8.28 -16.47
N GLN A 152 3.52 8.95 -16.96
CA GLN A 152 3.10 10.25 -16.45
C GLN A 152 1.78 10.11 -15.70
N LEU A 153 1.78 10.59 -14.46
CA LEU A 153 0.65 10.62 -13.54
C LEU A 153 0.37 12.06 -13.13
N GLU A 154 -0.87 12.36 -12.73
CA GLU A 154 -1.11 13.55 -11.93
C GLU A 154 -0.41 13.38 -10.57
N SER A 155 0.26 14.43 -10.12
CA SER A 155 0.87 14.43 -8.79
C SER A 155 -0.24 14.33 -7.74
N TYR A 156 -0.09 13.38 -6.83
CA TYR A 156 -1.10 13.08 -5.81
C TYR A 156 -0.66 13.50 -4.40
N GLN A 157 0.63 13.77 -4.22
CA GLN A 157 1.22 14.06 -2.92
C GLN A 157 1.70 15.51 -2.90
N ASP A 158 1.32 16.23 -1.84
CA ASP A 158 1.94 17.52 -1.53
C ASP A 158 3.45 17.31 -1.28
N ASN A 159 4.30 18.00 -2.04
CA ASN A 159 5.75 17.83 -1.97
C ASN A 159 6.29 18.11 -0.55
N ASP A 160 5.67 19.04 0.18
CA ASP A 160 6.04 19.34 1.56
C ASP A 160 5.61 18.21 2.51
N ALA A 161 4.48 17.54 2.26
CA ALA A 161 4.08 16.35 2.99
C ALA A 161 5.06 15.18 2.76
N PHE A 162 5.52 14.98 1.53
CA PHE A 162 6.56 14.00 1.23
C PHE A 162 7.87 14.35 1.96
N ALA A 163 8.31 15.60 1.90
CA ALA A 163 9.49 16.06 2.64
C ALA A 163 9.39 15.77 4.14
N ARG A 164 8.25 16.07 4.76
CA ARG A 164 7.98 15.75 6.18
C ARG A 164 8.08 14.25 6.44
N GLN A 165 7.56 13.43 5.54
CA GLN A 165 7.61 11.98 5.64
C GLN A 165 9.06 11.46 5.63
N CYS A 166 9.89 11.97 4.72
CA CYS A 166 11.29 11.55 4.59
C CYS A 166 12.17 11.99 5.78
N CYS A 167 12.00 13.22 6.26
CA CYS A 167 12.94 13.82 7.20
C CYS A 167 12.48 13.80 8.66
N ALA A 168 11.17 13.81 8.96
CA ALA A 168 10.67 14.07 10.31
C ALA A 168 9.77 12.97 10.88
N GLU A 169 9.16 12.11 10.06
CA GLU A 169 8.11 11.16 10.50
C GLU A 169 8.53 10.25 11.65
N TRP A 170 9.79 9.80 11.65
CA TRP A 170 10.35 8.96 12.72
C TRP A 170 10.28 9.61 14.10
N LEU A 171 10.32 10.94 14.16
CA LEU A 171 10.30 11.68 15.43
C LEU A 171 8.91 11.71 16.06
N ARG A 172 7.84 11.35 15.32
CA ARG A 172 6.48 11.21 15.88
C ARG A 172 6.36 10.10 16.92
N TYR A 173 7.33 9.18 16.96
CA TYR A 173 7.36 8.06 17.91
C TYR A 173 8.13 8.38 19.20
N ASP A 174 8.37 9.66 19.48
CA ASP A 174 9.03 10.17 20.70
C ASP A 174 10.33 9.42 21.04
N PRO A 175 11.37 9.53 20.19
CA PRO A 175 12.61 8.82 20.42
C PRO A 175 13.35 9.31 21.67
N ASN A 176 14.06 8.40 22.33
CA ASN A 176 14.78 8.72 23.56
C ASN A 176 16.14 9.33 23.24
N ARG A 177 16.47 10.46 23.88
CA ARG A 177 17.80 11.09 23.79
C ARG A 177 18.88 10.18 24.41
N VAL A 178 20.00 9.98 23.70
CA VAL A 178 21.14 9.15 24.15
C VAL A 178 22.47 9.90 23.93
N SER A 179 22.92 10.65 24.93
CA SER A 179 24.11 11.54 24.80
C SER A 179 25.42 10.81 24.54
N SER A 180 25.52 9.53 24.91
CA SER A 180 26.72 8.73 24.62
C SER A 180 26.93 8.43 23.13
N GLY A 181 25.94 8.71 22.28
CA GLY A 181 26.03 8.52 20.83
C GLY A 181 26.07 9.82 20.03
N ASP A 182 26.20 10.97 20.68
CA ASP A 182 26.37 12.25 20.00
C ASP A 182 27.62 12.23 19.12
N MET A 183 27.55 12.90 17.98
CA MET A 183 28.67 13.01 17.07
C MET A 183 28.66 14.30 16.27
N VAL A 184 29.79 14.57 15.62
CA VAL A 184 29.93 15.67 14.67
C VAL A 184 29.79 15.10 13.26
N ILE A 185 28.78 15.58 12.52
CA ILE A 185 28.51 15.21 11.13
C ILE A 185 28.81 16.44 10.27
N ASP A 186 29.78 16.33 9.36
CA ASP A 186 30.22 17.42 8.48
C ASP A 186 30.53 18.74 9.22
N GLY A 187 31.17 18.62 10.39
CA GLY A 187 31.52 19.76 11.24
C GLY A 187 30.38 20.29 12.12
N VAL A 188 29.18 19.69 12.06
CA VAL A 188 28.01 20.09 12.84
C VAL A 188 27.78 19.13 14.00
N PRO A 189 27.77 19.60 15.27
CA PRO A 189 27.45 18.76 16.41
C PRO A 189 25.97 18.34 16.37
N CYS A 190 25.73 17.05 16.55
CA CYS A 190 24.40 16.45 16.48
C CYS A 190 24.09 15.61 17.74
N ASP A 191 22.87 15.79 18.23
CA ASP A 191 22.28 15.03 19.32
C ASP A 191 21.72 13.70 18.80
N MET A 192 22.10 12.58 19.43
CA MET A 192 21.53 11.27 19.09
C MET A 192 20.23 10.99 19.85
N TYR A 193 19.25 10.47 19.11
CA TYR A 193 17.98 9.94 19.60
C TYR A 193 17.79 8.50 19.10
N VAL A 194 17.13 7.65 19.90
CA VAL A 194 16.95 6.23 19.58
C VAL A 194 15.49 5.82 19.72
N LEU A 195 14.97 5.17 18.68
CA LEU A 195 13.74 4.37 18.73
C LEU A 195 14.13 2.90 18.89
N SER A 196 13.59 2.28 19.93
CA SER A 196 13.66 0.85 20.14
C SER A 196 12.26 0.29 20.03
N ASP A 197 11.90 -0.22 18.86
CA ASP A 197 10.72 -1.05 18.69
C ASP A 197 11.15 -2.53 18.64
N SER A 198 10.21 -3.44 18.90
CA SER A 198 10.34 -4.88 19.12
C SER A 198 11.07 -5.71 18.04
N GLY A 199 11.59 -5.10 16.98
CA GLY A 199 12.39 -5.76 15.95
C GLY A 199 13.35 -4.86 15.17
N ALA A 200 13.39 -3.56 15.45
CA ALA A 200 14.26 -2.63 14.74
C ALA A 200 14.84 -1.59 15.71
N LYS A 201 16.13 -1.31 15.55
CA LYS A 201 16.80 -0.20 16.23
C LYS A 201 16.99 0.93 15.23
N VAL A 202 16.45 2.11 15.53
CA VAL A 202 16.65 3.31 14.71
C VAL A 202 17.38 4.35 15.55
N SER A 203 18.52 4.84 15.06
CA SER A 203 19.28 5.94 15.64
C SER A 203 19.16 7.15 14.72
N ILE A 204 18.88 8.31 15.29
CA ILE A 204 18.62 9.56 14.55
C ILE A 204 19.51 10.66 15.13
N TRP A 205 20.23 11.37 14.28
CA TRP A 205 21.10 12.48 14.68
C TRP A 205 20.52 13.81 14.22
N ILE A 206 20.34 14.72 15.15
CA ILE A 206 19.67 16.01 14.94
C ILE A 206 20.61 17.14 15.34
N ASP A 207 20.78 18.13 14.47
CA ASP A 207 21.66 19.27 14.75
C ASP A 207 20.97 20.35 15.64
N GLY A 208 21.74 21.39 16.01
CA GLY A 208 21.22 22.51 16.80
C GLY A 208 20.14 23.37 16.11
N LYS A 209 19.88 23.16 14.80
CA LYS A 209 18.76 23.77 14.07
C LYS A 209 17.51 22.87 14.04
N ASN A 210 17.58 21.69 14.65
CA ASN A 210 16.59 20.62 14.58
C ASN A 210 16.48 19.94 13.21
N TYR A 211 17.52 20.01 12.37
CA TYR A 211 17.59 19.22 11.15
C TYR A 211 18.04 17.79 11.45
N VAL A 212 17.32 16.81 10.94
CA VAL A 212 17.78 15.42 10.92
C VAL A 212 18.91 15.32 9.91
N ARG A 213 20.12 14.99 10.36
CA ARG A 213 21.34 14.90 9.54
C ARG A 213 21.67 13.47 9.14
N GLN A 214 21.35 12.51 10.00
CA GLN A 214 21.60 11.10 9.73
C GLN A 214 20.56 10.22 10.41
N ILE A 215 20.20 9.12 9.75
CA ILE A 215 19.37 8.05 10.29
C ILE A 215 20.10 6.74 10.05
N GLU A 216 20.19 5.90 11.07
CA GLU A 216 20.67 4.52 10.95
C GLU A 216 19.60 3.56 11.46
N GLN A 217 19.25 2.57 10.65
CA GLN A 217 18.31 1.52 11.01
C GLN A 217 19.00 0.16 10.94
N SER A 218 18.76 -0.70 11.92
CA SER A 218 19.15 -2.11 11.88
C SER A 218 17.97 -3.00 12.23
N THR A 219 17.71 -3.99 11.39
CA THR A 219 16.65 -4.99 11.57
C THR A 219 17.16 -6.37 11.15
N GLU A 220 16.52 -7.42 11.66
CA GLU A 220 16.73 -8.79 11.20
C GLU A 220 15.52 -9.22 10.37
N LEU A 221 15.74 -9.63 9.12
CA LEU A 221 14.70 -10.09 8.20
C LEU A 221 15.05 -11.49 7.72
N SER A 222 14.24 -12.48 8.11
CA SER A 222 14.45 -13.89 7.71
C SER A 222 15.85 -14.44 8.04
N GLY A 223 16.43 -14.02 9.18
CA GLY A 223 17.77 -14.42 9.61
C GLY A 223 18.92 -13.66 8.93
N GLN A 224 18.61 -12.70 8.05
CA GLN A 224 19.60 -11.80 7.46
C GLN A 224 19.60 -10.47 8.19
N LYS A 225 20.79 -9.91 8.39
CA LYS A 225 20.94 -8.59 8.98
C LYS A 225 20.78 -7.54 7.88
N VAL A 226 19.80 -6.66 8.05
CA VAL A 226 19.55 -5.53 7.15
C VAL A 226 19.86 -4.24 7.87
N GLU A 227 20.75 -3.44 7.29
CA GLU A 227 21.20 -2.16 7.83
C GLU A 227 20.94 -1.07 6.80
N SER A 228 20.36 0.05 7.21
CA SER A 228 20.15 1.21 6.35
C SER A 228 20.76 2.45 6.98
N ARG A 229 21.43 3.27 6.17
CA ARG A 229 21.96 4.57 6.58
C ARG A 229 21.47 5.64 5.61
N ALA A 230 20.79 6.64 6.14
CA ALA A 230 20.42 7.85 5.42
C ALA A 230 21.25 9.05 5.91
N SER A 231 21.79 9.84 4.99
CA SER A 231 22.46 11.12 5.25
C SER A 231 21.68 12.24 4.58
N VAL A 232 21.49 13.36 5.27
CA VAL A 232 20.66 14.49 4.81
C VAL A 232 21.42 15.80 4.87
N GLU A 233 21.49 16.47 3.72
CA GLU A 233 22.02 17.82 3.57
C GLU A 233 20.89 18.80 3.26
N TYR A 234 20.88 19.99 3.88
CA TYR A 234 19.85 21.02 3.71
C TYR A 234 20.45 22.29 3.12
N ASP A 235 19.61 23.06 2.43
CA ASP A 235 19.93 24.36 1.83
C ASP A 235 21.13 24.31 0.87
N ILE A 236 21.27 23.19 0.16
CA ILE A 236 22.28 23.01 -0.86
C ILE A 236 21.82 23.59 -2.21
N ALA A 237 22.78 24.01 -3.04
CA ALA A 237 22.49 24.37 -4.42
C ALA A 237 22.20 23.11 -5.24
N ILE A 238 20.99 23.03 -5.82
CA ILE A 238 20.58 21.92 -6.69
C ILE A 238 20.47 22.44 -8.13
N ASP A 239 21.05 21.69 -9.07
CA ASP A 239 20.84 21.95 -10.51
C ASP A 239 19.37 21.75 -10.85
N GLN A 240 18.69 22.84 -11.22
CA GLN A 240 17.26 22.85 -11.55
C GLN A 240 16.93 21.95 -12.74
N ASN A 241 17.91 21.63 -13.60
CA ASN A 241 17.71 20.68 -14.69
C ASN A 241 17.40 19.27 -14.20
N ARG A 242 17.70 18.93 -12.94
CA ARG A 242 17.41 17.62 -12.36
C ARG A 242 15.91 17.36 -12.24
N PHE A 243 15.13 18.40 -11.96
CA PHE A 243 13.66 18.32 -11.86
C PHE A 243 12.96 18.34 -13.23
N SER A 244 13.72 18.44 -14.33
CA SER A 244 13.16 18.41 -15.69
C SER A 244 13.12 16.96 -16.20
N PRO A 245 11.95 16.44 -16.61
CA PRO A 245 11.84 15.10 -17.17
C PRO A 245 12.60 14.98 -18.50
N LYS A 246 13.83 14.46 -18.47
CA LYS A 246 14.72 14.28 -19.62
C LYS A 246 15.15 12.82 -19.74
N PHE A 247 14.36 12.04 -20.47
CA PHE A 247 14.54 10.59 -20.57
C PHE A 247 15.07 10.12 -21.93
N GLY A 248 15.24 11.02 -22.91
CA GLY A 248 15.65 10.71 -24.28
C GLY A 248 14.50 10.88 -25.28
N GLN A 249 14.83 11.06 -26.57
CA GLN A 249 13.82 11.31 -27.63
C GLN A 249 13.01 10.06 -27.98
N ASP A 250 13.55 8.87 -27.73
CA ASP A 250 12.93 7.59 -28.11
C ASP A 250 12.01 7.01 -27.01
N VAL A 251 11.88 7.69 -25.87
CA VAL A 251 11.11 7.17 -24.74
C VAL A 251 9.67 7.67 -24.79
N LYS A 252 8.71 6.73 -24.95
CA LYS A 252 7.29 7.04 -25.04
C LYS A 252 6.74 7.48 -23.68
N VAL A 253 6.08 8.63 -23.60
CA VAL A 253 5.30 8.97 -22.39
C VAL A 253 3.94 8.28 -22.50
N ILE A 254 3.57 7.51 -21.47
CA ILE A 254 2.27 6.83 -21.40
C ILE A 254 1.46 7.32 -20.20
N ASN A 255 0.15 7.45 -20.41
CA ASN A 255 -0.82 7.58 -19.35
C ASN A 255 -1.28 6.16 -18.93
N PRO A 256 -1.09 5.75 -17.66
CA PRO A 256 -1.49 4.43 -17.17
C PRO A 256 -2.91 4.02 -17.48
N ARG A 257 -3.85 4.95 -17.35
CA ARG A 257 -5.27 4.67 -17.55
C ARG A 257 -5.55 4.37 -19.01
N GLU A 258 -5.04 5.20 -19.91
CA GLU A 258 -5.18 4.99 -21.36
C GLU A 258 -4.56 3.65 -21.77
N TRP A 259 -3.40 3.32 -21.19
CA TRP A 259 -2.73 2.06 -21.50
C TRP A 259 -3.45 0.83 -20.93
N ILE A 260 -4.01 0.92 -19.72
CA ILE A 260 -4.88 -0.14 -19.16
C ILE A 260 -6.13 -0.31 -20.01
N GLU A 261 -6.70 0.78 -20.53
CA GLU A 261 -7.86 0.71 -21.44
C GLU A 261 -7.49 0.11 -22.79
N GLU A 262 -6.30 0.40 -23.34
CA GLU A 262 -5.78 -0.23 -24.56
C GLU A 262 -5.60 -1.74 -24.39
N LEU A 263 -5.03 -2.17 -23.26
CA LEU A 263 -4.77 -3.60 -22.98
C LEU A 263 -6.02 -4.38 -22.59
N TYR A 264 -6.93 -3.75 -21.85
CA TYR A 264 -8.05 -4.40 -21.18
C TYR A 264 -9.32 -3.56 -21.38
N SER A 265 -9.70 -3.29 -22.62
CA SER A 265 -10.89 -2.45 -22.87
C SER A 265 -12.17 -3.16 -22.42
N LEU A 266 -13.09 -2.38 -21.84
CA LEU A 266 -14.42 -2.89 -21.52
C LEU A 266 -15.23 -3.25 -22.77
N ASP A 267 -14.94 -2.63 -23.91
CA ASP A 267 -15.65 -2.88 -25.18
C ASP A 267 -15.27 -4.23 -25.80
N THR A 268 -14.07 -4.74 -25.49
CA THR A 268 -13.57 -6.03 -25.98
C THR A 268 -13.63 -7.14 -24.93
N ALA A 269 -14.18 -6.86 -23.75
CA ALA A 269 -14.26 -7.84 -22.67
C ALA A 269 -15.21 -8.99 -23.03
N ILE A 270 -14.80 -10.22 -22.70
CA ILE A 270 -15.57 -11.46 -22.89
C ILE A 270 -16.87 -11.42 -22.07
N PHE A 271 -16.82 -10.81 -20.89
CA PHE A 271 -17.94 -10.65 -19.99
C PHE A 271 -17.85 -9.32 -19.28
N THR A 272 -18.99 -8.65 -19.08
CA THR A 272 -19.10 -7.47 -18.22
C THR A 272 -20.34 -7.55 -17.32
N ARG A 273 -20.22 -7.03 -16.10
CA ARG A 273 -21.35 -6.89 -15.17
C ARG A 273 -21.19 -5.63 -14.32
N LYS A 274 -22.23 -4.81 -14.27
CA LYS A 274 -22.33 -3.69 -13.32
C LYS A 274 -22.80 -4.21 -11.96
N CYS A 275 -22.10 -3.86 -10.88
CA CYS A 275 -22.48 -4.22 -9.51
C CYS A 275 -21.86 -3.24 -8.50
N LEU A 276 -22.64 -2.77 -7.52
CA LEU A 276 -22.17 -1.88 -6.44
C LEU A 276 -21.39 -0.63 -6.89
N GLY A 277 -21.77 -0.03 -8.02
CA GLY A 277 -21.03 1.10 -8.59
C GLY A 277 -19.74 0.73 -9.33
N PHE A 278 -19.41 -0.56 -9.43
CA PHE A 278 -18.34 -1.10 -10.25
C PHE A 278 -18.84 -1.65 -11.61
N VAL A 279 -17.89 -1.81 -12.52
CA VAL A 279 -17.93 -2.72 -13.66
C VAL A 279 -16.90 -3.82 -13.41
N PHE A 280 -17.39 -5.05 -13.22
CA PHE A 280 -16.56 -6.26 -13.28
C PHE A 280 -16.48 -6.72 -14.74
N ALA A 281 -15.29 -7.08 -15.22
CA ALA A 281 -15.08 -7.56 -16.57
C ALA A 281 -14.10 -8.74 -16.62
N VAL A 282 -14.28 -9.65 -17.58
CA VAL A 282 -13.32 -10.71 -17.92
C VAL A 282 -12.75 -10.40 -19.30
N HIS A 283 -11.43 -10.27 -19.37
CA HIS A 283 -10.70 -9.85 -20.57
C HIS A 283 -10.12 -11.04 -21.33
N GLU A 284 -9.58 -12.01 -20.59
CA GLU A 284 -8.99 -13.21 -21.18
C GLU A 284 -9.48 -14.45 -20.43
N LEU A 285 -9.70 -15.53 -21.18
CA LEU A 285 -9.92 -16.88 -20.66
C LEU A 285 -9.21 -17.86 -21.58
N LYS A 286 -8.19 -18.57 -21.07
CA LYS A 286 -7.38 -19.53 -21.82
C LYS A 286 -7.36 -20.88 -21.13
N THR A 287 -7.22 -21.97 -21.89
CA THR A 287 -6.97 -23.31 -21.35
C THR A 287 -5.48 -23.63 -21.46
N CYS A 288 -4.90 -24.10 -20.36
CA CYS A 288 -3.52 -24.57 -20.33
C CYS A 288 -3.42 -26.03 -20.78
N GLU A 289 -2.24 -26.47 -21.20
CA GLU A 289 -1.96 -27.86 -21.68
C GLU A 289 -2.41 -28.96 -20.70
N ASN A 290 -2.42 -28.66 -19.40
CA ASN A 290 -2.81 -29.56 -18.32
C ASN A 290 -4.28 -29.36 -17.86
N GLY A 291 -5.12 -28.70 -18.67
CA GLY A 291 -6.53 -28.45 -18.36
C GLY A 291 -6.78 -27.44 -17.23
N LEU A 292 -5.74 -26.76 -16.75
CA LEU A 292 -5.91 -25.55 -15.94
C LEU A 292 -6.52 -24.45 -16.81
N LYS A 293 -7.16 -23.46 -16.20
CA LYS A 293 -7.66 -22.29 -16.93
C LYS A 293 -6.97 -21.04 -16.41
N TYR A 294 -6.62 -20.14 -17.30
CA TYR A 294 -6.09 -18.83 -16.97
C TYR A 294 -7.15 -17.78 -17.25
N ILE A 295 -7.39 -16.89 -16.29
CA ILE A 295 -8.39 -15.83 -16.41
C ILE A 295 -7.77 -14.48 -16.03
N VAL A 296 -8.05 -13.46 -16.84
CA VAL A 296 -7.73 -12.07 -16.53
C VAL A 296 -9.02 -11.31 -16.36
N CYS A 297 -9.22 -10.73 -15.19
CA CYS A 297 -10.42 -9.95 -14.90
C CYS A 297 -10.07 -8.58 -14.32
N SER A 298 -11.01 -7.65 -14.42
CA SER A 298 -10.88 -6.33 -13.83
C SER A 298 -12.11 -5.90 -13.06
N THR A 299 -11.90 -5.11 -12.02
CA THR A 299 -12.94 -4.36 -11.33
C THR A 299 -12.62 -2.88 -11.40
N ARG A 300 -13.55 -2.08 -11.93
CA ARG A 300 -13.37 -0.64 -12.18
C ARG A 300 -14.55 0.14 -11.68
N LEU A 301 -14.36 1.35 -11.15
CA LEU A 301 -15.48 2.26 -10.91
C LEU A 301 -16.25 2.49 -12.21
N SER A 302 -17.58 2.45 -12.13
CA SER A 302 -18.42 2.93 -13.22
C SER A 302 -18.23 4.43 -13.41
N ASP A 303 -18.43 4.94 -14.63
CA ASP A 303 -18.23 6.38 -14.88
C ASP A 303 -19.12 7.27 -14.01
N GLN A 304 -20.33 6.80 -13.70
CA GLN A 304 -21.21 7.51 -12.78
C GLN A 304 -20.63 7.54 -11.38
N THR A 305 -20.25 6.38 -10.85
CA THR A 305 -19.66 6.29 -9.50
C THR A 305 -18.39 7.11 -9.38
N ARG A 306 -17.53 7.08 -10.41
CA ARG A 306 -16.30 7.89 -10.46
C ARG A 306 -16.61 9.39 -10.42
N ARG A 307 -17.62 9.86 -11.16
CA ARG A 307 -18.07 11.26 -11.08
C ARG A 307 -18.60 11.62 -9.70
N ASP A 308 -19.30 10.69 -9.06
CA ASP A 308 -19.96 10.95 -7.78
C ASP A 308 -19.00 10.98 -6.59
N ILE A 309 -17.98 10.11 -6.56
CA ILE A 309 -17.03 10.01 -5.43
C ILE A 309 -15.65 10.59 -5.73
N GLY A 310 -15.43 11.04 -6.97
CA GLY A 310 -14.14 11.50 -7.47
C GLY A 310 -13.14 10.37 -7.70
N THR A 311 -12.00 10.75 -8.28
CA THR A 311 -10.79 9.93 -8.29
C THR A 311 -9.94 10.33 -7.09
N GLY A 312 -9.58 9.34 -6.28
CA GLY A 312 -8.74 9.52 -5.12
C GLY A 312 -7.28 9.46 -5.50
N HIS A 313 -6.45 9.19 -4.51
CA HIS A 313 -5.08 8.79 -4.74
C HIS A 313 -5.03 7.64 -5.77
N PRO A 314 -4.01 7.53 -6.65
CA PRO A 314 -3.82 6.37 -7.51
C PRO A 314 -3.89 5.00 -6.79
N TRP A 315 -3.63 4.97 -5.48
CA TRP A 315 -3.74 3.79 -4.60
C TRP A 315 -5.05 3.69 -3.84
N THR A 316 -5.99 4.63 -4.02
CA THR A 316 -7.27 4.60 -3.32
C THR A 316 -8.01 3.34 -3.72
N TYR A 317 -8.12 2.47 -2.73
CA TYR A 317 -8.78 1.19 -2.86
C TYR A 317 -10.28 1.37 -2.64
N TYR A 318 -11.07 1.37 -3.70
CA TYR A 318 -12.53 1.49 -3.58
C TYR A 318 -13.23 0.16 -3.30
N GLY A 319 -12.49 -0.95 -3.38
CA GLY A 319 -13.03 -2.29 -3.26
C GLY A 319 -12.26 -3.33 -4.09
N GLN A 320 -12.69 -4.58 -4.00
CA GLN A 320 -12.10 -5.69 -4.73
C GLN A 320 -13.12 -6.67 -5.27
N SER A 321 -12.73 -7.35 -6.34
CA SER A 321 -13.31 -8.61 -6.75
C SER A 321 -12.36 -9.75 -6.43
N ASP A 322 -12.89 -10.78 -5.77
CA ASP A 322 -12.21 -12.05 -5.60
C ASP A 322 -12.97 -13.14 -6.35
N LEU A 323 -12.24 -13.98 -7.08
CA LEU A 323 -12.75 -15.27 -7.52
C LEU A 323 -12.61 -16.25 -6.35
N PHE A 324 -13.61 -17.10 -6.14
CA PHE A 324 -13.53 -18.13 -5.11
C PHE A 324 -14.28 -19.40 -5.53
N ASP A 325 -13.81 -20.51 -4.98
CA ASP A 325 -14.42 -21.82 -5.12
C ASP A 325 -15.84 -21.75 -4.57
N ARG A 326 -16.78 -22.31 -5.30
CA ARG A 326 -18.06 -22.62 -4.70
C ARG A 326 -17.86 -23.84 -3.79
N TYR A 327 -18.41 -23.77 -2.59
CA TYR A 327 -18.56 -24.95 -1.75
C TYR A 327 -20.05 -25.25 -1.74
N ASP A 328 -20.49 -26.13 -2.62
CA ASP A 328 -21.69 -26.91 -2.34
C ASP A 328 -21.30 -28.38 -2.38
N GLU A 329 -21.92 -29.17 -1.50
CA GLU A 329 -21.55 -30.58 -1.28
C GLU A 329 -21.74 -31.47 -2.52
N THR A 330 -22.24 -30.92 -3.62
CA THR A 330 -22.68 -31.61 -4.83
C THR A 330 -21.87 -31.32 -6.08
N TYR A 331 -20.94 -30.36 -6.07
CA TYR A 331 -20.16 -30.04 -7.27
C TYR A 331 -18.68 -29.79 -7.00
N SER A 332 -17.93 -30.12 -8.03
CA SER A 332 -16.52 -29.80 -8.25
C SER A 332 -16.38 -28.42 -8.90
N TYR A 333 -15.42 -27.62 -8.44
CA TYR A 333 -15.18 -26.24 -8.86
C TYR A 333 -13.72 -25.95 -9.15
N ASP A 334 -13.50 -24.83 -9.83
CA ASP A 334 -12.17 -24.30 -10.08
C ASP A 334 -11.65 -23.54 -8.83
N HIS A 335 -10.46 -23.89 -8.32
CA HIS A 335 -9.77 -23.16 -7.25
C HIS A 335 -8.88 -22.05 -7.82
N PRO A 336 -9.16 -20.76 -7.54
CA PRO A 336 -8.38 -19.66 -8.08
C PRO A 336 -7.11 -19.40 -7.26
N ILE A 337 -5.97 -19.42 -7.95
CA ILE A 337 -4.70 -18.87 -7.48
C ILE A 337 -4.52 -17.52 -8.16
N LEU A 338 -4.51 -16.43 -7.38
CA LEU A 338 -4.11 -15.11 -7.88
C LEU A 338 -2.60 -15.13 -8.17
N LEU A 339 -2.23 -14.99 -9.44
CA LEU A 339 -0.85 -14.94 -9.92
C LEU A 339 -0.25 -13.54 -9.73
N GLY A 340 -1.06 -12.51 -9.98
CA GLY A 340 -0.66 -11.13 -9.81
C GLY A 340 -1.85 -10.19 -9.75
N GLU A 341 -1.58 -8.96 -9.34
CA GLU A 341 -2.54 -7.87 -9.34
C GLU A 341 -1.90 -6.54 -9.75
N LEU A 342 -2.72 -5.67 -10.35
CA LEU A 342 -2.40 -4.29 -10.69
C LEU A 342 -3.54 -3.40 -10.19
N THR A 343 -3.22 -2.31 -9.48
CA THR A 343 -4.23 -1.36 -8.99
C THR A 343 -3.90 0.09 -9.33
N HIS A 344 -4.69 0.73 -10.19
CA HIS A 344 -4.48 2.11 -10.60
C HIS A 344 -5.81 2.87 -10.70
N ASP A 345 -5.96 3.99 -10.00
CA ASP A 345 -7.11 4.92 -10.13
C ASP A 345 -8.48 4.21 -10.07
N GLY A 346 -8.65 3.36 -9.05
CA GLY A 346 -9.87 2.57 -8.87
C GLY A 346 -10.12 1.49 -9.93
N VAL A 347 -9.12 1.19 -10.77
CA VAL A 347 -9.05 -0.01 -11.62
C VAL A 347 -8.18 -1.05 -10.92
N ARG A 348 -8.71 -2.25 -10.72
CA ARG A 348 -7.93 -3.42 -10.31
C ARG A 348 -7.96 -4.47 -11.42
N ILE A 349 -6.80 -4.95 -11.86
CA ILE A 349 -6.64 -6.09 -12.76
C ILE A 349 -6.08 -7.25 -11.94
N ASN A 350 -6.68 -8.42 -12.07
CA ASN A 350 -6.24 -9.63 -11.40
C ASN A 350 -5.98 -10.72 -12.46
N TRP A 351 -4.84 -11.39 -12.33
CA TRP A 351 -4.48 -12.55 -13.13
C TRP A 351 -4.64 -13.80 -12.28
N TYR A 352 -5.55 -14.71 -12.64
CA TYR A 352 -5.76 -15.95 -11.90
C TYR A 352 -5.44 -17.18 -12.74
N LEU A 353 -4.94 -18.20 -12.05
CA LEU A 353 -4.92 -19.58 -12.50
C LEU A 353 -6.01 -20.36 -11.76
N LEU A 354 -6.86 -21.04 -12.50
CA LEU A 354 -7.97 -21.84 -12.02
C LEU A 354 -7.58 -23.31 -12.05
N LEU A 355 -7.58 -23.92 -10.87
CA LEU A 355 -7.24 -25.33 -10.68
C LEU A 355 -8.53 -26.16 -10.62
N PRO A 356 -8.76 -27.09 -11.56
CA PRO A 356 -9.97 -27.89 -11.54
C PRO A 356 -9.95 -28.82 -10.33
N SER A 357 -11.07 -28.92 -9.60
CA SER A 357 -11.15 -29.86 -8.47
C SER A 357 -11.35 -31.31 -8.91
N ASP A 358 -11.74 -31.57 -10.16
CA ASP A 358 -11.84 -32.91 -10.76
C ASP A 358 -11.68 -32.91 -12.29
N ASP A 359 -11.66 -34.10 -12.89
CA ASP A 359 -11.53 -34.26 -14.35
C ASP A 359 -12.71 -33.71 -15.15
N ARG A 360 -13.92 -33.65 -14.57
CA ARG A 360 -15.09 -33.08 -15.24
C ARG A 360 -14.93 -31.57 -15.40
N VAL A 361 -14.51 -30.88 -14.34
CA VAL A 361 -14.22 -29.42 -14.36
C VAL A 361 -13.07 -29.12 -15.30
N ARG A 362 -12.05 -29.99 -15.30
CA ARG A 362 -10.89 -29.90 -16.20
C ARG A 362 -11.26 -29.99 -17.68
N GLN A 363 -12.24 -30.83 -18.01
CA GLN A 363 -12.74 -31.01 -19.38
C GLN A 363 -13.82 -30.00 -19.77
N SER A 364 -14.32 -29.20 -18.82
CA SER A 364 -15.33 -28.19 -19.10
C SER A 364 -14.76 -27.12 -20.05
N PRO A 365 -15.47 -26.80 -21.14
CA PRO A 365 -15.05 -25.75 -22.07
C PRO A 365 -15.22 -24.35 -21.46
N GLY A 366 -15.66 -24.22 -20.20
CA GLY A 366 -15.94 -22.93 -19.59
C GLY A 366 -15.36 -22.79 -18.20
N CYS A 367 -15.46 -21.57 -17.68
CA CYS A 367 -15.18 -21.22 -16.30
C CYS A 367 -16.50 -21.12 -15.54
N ASP A 368 -16.58 -21.79 -14.39
CA ASP A 368 -17.71 -21.73 -13.47
C ASP A 368 -17.21 -21.43 -12.05
N VAL A 369 -17.13 -20.14 -11.72
CA VAL A 369 -16.62 -19.64 -10.43
C VAL A 369 -17.59 -18.64 -9.84
N ASP A 370 -17.55 -18.48 -8.52
CA ASP A 370 -18.24 -17.38 -7.87
C ASP A 370 -17.33 -16.16 -7.80
N VAL A 371 -17.92 -14.98 -8.03
CA VAL A 371 -17.27 -13.68 -7.90
C VAL A 371 -17.87 -12.96 -6.71
N ARG A 372 -17.01 -12.42 -5.83
CA ARG A 372 -17.41 -11.58 -4.70
C ARG A 372 -16.83 -10.21 -4.93
N VAL A 373 -17.70 -9.21 -4.97
CA VAL A 373 -17.30 -7.81 -5.06
C VAL A 373 -17.58 -7.15 -3.72
N ASN A 374 -16.58 -6.51 -3.13
CA ASN A 374 -16.71 -5.76 -1.88
C ASN A 374 -16.35 -4.29 -2.14
N THR A 375 -17.12 -3.36 -1.59
CA THR A 375 -16.80 -1.93 -1.57
C THR A 375 -15.91 -1.60 -0.37
N ALA A 376 -15.10 -0.55 -0.48
CA ALA A 376 -14.26 0.01 0.58
C ALA A 376 -14.21 1.54 0.50
N ASN A 377 -13.72 2.19 1.56
CA ASN A 377 -13.49 3.63 1.63
C ASN A 377 -14.73 4.45 1.21
N GLN A 378 -14.55 5.50 0.38
CA GLN A 378 -15.63 6.42 0.00
C GLN A 378 -16.79 5.72 -0.71
N LEU A 379 -16.53 4.63 -1.43
CA LEU A 379 -17.59 3.86 -2.08
C LEU A 379 -18.42 3.08 -1.06
N GLU A 380 -17.79 2.50 -0.05
CA GLU A 380 -18.50 1.82 1.04
C GLU A 380 -19.35 2.81 1.85
N GLU A 381 -18.81 4.00 2.14
CA GLU A 381 -19.54 5.08 2.81
C GLU A 381 -20.77 5.50 2.00
N LYS A 382 -20.61 5.70 0.68
CA LYS A 382 -21.71 6.00 -0.22
C LYS A 382 -22.77 4.89 -0.21
N CYS A 383 -22.37 3.63 -0.38
CA CYS A 383 -23.32 2.51 -0.37
C CYS A 383 -24.09 2.45 0.96
N LYS A 384 -23.41 2.64 2.10
CA LYS A 384 -24.07 2.69 3.42
C LYS A 384 -25.06 3.86 3.53
N ALA A 385 -24.69 5.05 3.04
CA ALA A 385 -25.55 6.23 3.07
C ALA A 385 -26.82 6.06 2.22
N GLU A 386 -26.72 5.32 1.11
CA GLU A 386 -27.84 5.00 0.21
C GLU A 386 -28.65 3.76 0.64
N GLY A 387 -28.28 3.11 1.75
CA GLY A 387 -28.92 1.86 2.20
C GLY A 387 -28.67 0.66 1.28
N LEU A 388 -27.59 0.71 0.48
CA LEU A 388 -27.17 -0.34 -0.44
C LEU A 388 -26.24 -1.35 0.27
N PRO A 389 -26.19 -2.61 -0.20
CA PRO A 389 -25.22 -3.58 0.29
C PRO A 389 -23.78 -3.14 -0.03
N THR A 390 -22.83 -3.52 0.82
CA THR A 390 -21.38 -3.26 0.63
C THR A 390 -20.64 -4.45 0.02
N ASN A 391 -21.36 -5.54 -0.25
CA ASN A 391 -20.85 -6.71 -0.93
C ASN A 391 -21.92 -7.33 -1.84
N ASP A 392 -21.50 -7.87 -2.97
CA ASP A 392 -22.34 -8.56 -3.94
C ASP A 392 -21.64 -9.87 -4.33
N LYS A 393 -22.44 -10.90 -4.59
CA LYS A 393 -21.97 -12.21 -5.02
C LYS A 393 -22.73 -12.61 -6.26
N PHE A 394 -21.99 -13.07 -7.27
CA PHE A 394 -22.61 -13.64 -8.45
C PHE A 394 -21.80 -14.77 -9.05
N ARG A 395 -22.50 -15.61 -9.81
CA ARG A 395 -21.92 -16.70 -10.56
C ARG A 395 -21.38 -16.18 -11.89
N LEU A 396 -20.11 -16.46 -12.15
CA LEU A 396 -19.48 -16.27 -13.45
C LEU A 396 -19.56 -17.59 -14.21
N ASN A 397 -20.39 -17.63 -15.23
CA ASN A 397 -20.51 -18.77 -16.13
C ASN A 397 -20.15 -18.30 -17.54
N ILE A 398 -18.90 -18.51 -17.92
CA ILE A 398 -18.39 -18.18 -19.26
C ILE A 398 -18.08 -19.51 -19.94
N THR A 399 -18.78 -19.79 -21.04
CA THR A 399 -18.38 -20.87 -21.95
C THR A 399 -17.30 -20.31 -22.86
N MET A 400 -16.12 -20.92 -22.92
CA MET A 400 -15.17 -20.58 -23.97
C MET A 400 -15.82 -20.94 -25.29
N GLN A 401 -15.85 -19.98 -26.23
CA GLN A 401 -16.14 -20.34 -27.61
C GLN A 401 -15.15 -21.43 -28.03
N GLU A 402 -15.54 -22.32 -28.94
CA GLU A 402 -14.73 -23.46 -29.42
C GLU A 402 -13.47 -23.02 -30.20
N SER A 403 -12.69 -22.08 -29.68
CA SER A 403 -11.34 -21.78 -30.15
C SER A 403 -10.43 -22.93 -29.71
N LYS A 404 -10.51 -24.04 -30.44
CA LYS A 404 -9.63 -25.21 -30.30
C LYS A 404 -8.13 -24.90 -30.49
N GLU A 405 -7.75 -23.65 -30.73
CA GLU A 405 -6.45 -23.30 -31.30
C GLU A 405 -5.39 -22.75 -30.34
N HIS A 406 -5.67 -22.55 -29.04
CA HIS A 406 -4.68 -21.90 -28.16
C HIS A 406 -4.58 -22.59 -26.79
N GLN A 407 -4.19 -23.87 -26.78
CA GLN A 407 -3.56 -24.42 -25.58
C GLN A 407 -2.24 -23.70 -25.37
N VAL A 408 -2.09 -23.07 -24.19
CA VAL A 408 -0.87 -22.36 -23.78
C VAL A 408 -0.20 -23.12 -22.66
N SER A 409 1.12 -23.15 -22.66
CA SER A 409 1.84 -23.78 -21.54
C SER A 409 1.68 -22.94 -20.26
N LEU A 410 1.68 -23.59 -19.09
CA LEU A 410 1.66 -22.87 -17.82
C LEU A 410 2.84 -21.90 -17.72
N ARG A 411 4.02 -22.32 -18.16
CA ARG A 411 5.23 -21.50 -18.15
C ARG A 411 5.10 -20.25 -19.02
N GLU A 412 4.43 -20.35 -20.16
CA GLU A 412 4.14 -19.19 -21.01
C GLU A 412 3.21 -18.19 -20.30
N ILE A 413 2.16 -18.66 -19.64
CA ILE A 413 1.27 -17.81 -18.83
C ILE A 413 2.04 -17.12 -17.71
N ILE A 414 2.87 -17.85 -16.95
CA ILE A 414 3.62 -17.28 -15.84
C ILE A 414 4.60 -16.22 -16.36
N ARG A 415 5.34 -16.51 -17.43
CA ARG A 415 6.22 -15.54 -18.08
C ARG A 415 5.46 -14.32 -18.60
N GLN A 416 4.27 -14.51 -19.15
CA GLN A 416 3.43 -13.41 -19.62
C GLN A 416 3.03 -12.50 -18.44
N VAL A 417 2.55 -13.08 -17.34
CA VAL A 417 2.18 -12.32 -16.13
C VAL A 417 3.40 -11.61 -15.54
N TYR A 418 4.56 -12.27 -15.48
CA TYR A 418 5.80 -11.65 -15.01
C TYR A 418 6.19 -10.46 -15.88
N SER A 419 6.24 -10.66 -17.21
CA SER A 419 6.60 -9.61 -18.15
C SER A 419 5.62 -8.43 -18.10
N PHE A 420 4.32 -8.68 -17.92
CA PHE A 420 3.36 -7.62 -17.67
C PHE A 420 3.64 -6.89 -16.38
N GLY A 421 3.82 -7.59 -15.26
CA GLY A 421 4.18 -6.99 -13.98
C GLY A 421 5.45 -6.15 -14.09
N GLU A 422 6.50 -6.66 -14.73
CA GLU A 422 7.77 -5.98 -14.92
C GLU A 422 7.66 -4.73 -15.81
N LYS A 423 6.81 -4.77 -16.83
CA LYS A 423 6.50 -3.58 -17.65
C LYS A 423 5.65 -2.59 -16.85
N LEU A 424 4.72 -3.06 -16.03
CA LEU A 424 3.78 -2.23 -15.28
C LEU A 424 4.33 -1.70 -13.95
N ASP A 425 5.49 -2.19 -13.50
CA ASP A 425 6.10 -1.82 -12.22
C ASP A 425 6.36 -0.29 -12.08
N PRO A 426 6.75 0.45 -13.15
CA PRO A 426 6.83 1.90 -13.08
C PRO A 426 5.46 2.57 -12.99
N ILE A 427 4.39 1.93 -13.46
CA ILE A 427 3.05 2.52 -13.49
C ILE A 427 2.42 2.53 -12.12
N VAL A 428 2.60 1.43 -11.37
CA VAL A 428 1.81 1.15 -10.18
C VAL A 428 2.43 0.01 -9.36
N HIS A 429 2.00 -0.15 -8.11
CA HIS A 429 2.09 -1.38 -7.32
C HIS A 429 1.55 -2.62 -8.05
N SER A 430 2.28 -3.11 -9.05
CA SER A 430 2.10 -4.46 -9.57
C SER A 430 2.68 -5.41 -8.54
N PHE A 431 1.86 -6.31 -8.03
CA PHE A 431 2.32 -7.36 -7.13
C PHE A 431 2.19 -8.70 -7.83
N LEU A 432 3.25 -9.49 -7.71
CA LEU A 432 3.25 -10.89 -8.11
C LEU A 432 3.21 -11.75 -6.86
N LEU A 433 2.41 -12.82 -6.93
CA LEU A 433 2.37 -13.83 -5.88
C LEU A 433 3.66 -14.66 -5.98
N THR A 434 4.42 -14.74 -4.90
CA THR A 434 5.74 -15.41 -4.94
C THR A 434 5.78 -16.69 -4.13
N GLN A 435 5.15 -16.69 -2.96
CA GLN A 435 5.19 -17.83 -2.05
C GLN A 435 4.05 -17.81 -1.04
N VAL A 436 3.72 -18.99 -0.52
CA VAL A 436 2.91 -19.13 0.68
C VAL A 436 3.86 -19.27 1.87
N ILE A 437 3.97 -18.24 2.70
CA ILE A 437 4.74 -18.26 3.94
C ILE A 437 3.87 -18.90 5.02
N THR A 438 4.34 -20.01 5.59
CA THR A 438 3.80 -20.53 6.84
C THR A 438 4.37 -19.69 7.99
N LYS A 439 3.52 -18.90 8.63
CA LYS A 439 3.87 -18.14 9.83
C LYS A 439 4.21 -19.08 10.99
N ALA A 440 4.87 -18.53 12.02
CA ALA A 440 5.24 -19.28 13.22
C ALA A 440 4.03 -19.93 13.93
N ASP A 441 2.82 -19.40 13.73
CA ASP A 441 1.56 -19.95 14.24
C ASP A 441 0.96 -21.06 13.35
N GLY A 442 1.68 -21.48 12.30
CA GLY A 442 1.24 -22.47 11.32
C GLY A 442 0.30 -21.92 10.24
N LYS A 443 -0.10 -20.64 10.30
CA LYS A 443 -0.98 -20.05 9.28
C LYS A 443 -0.20 -19.79 8.00
N LYS A 444 -0.72 -20.33 6.90
CA LYS A 444 -0.28 -20.03 5.55
C LYS A 444 -0.73 -18.62 5.16
N THR A 445 0.20 -17.77 4.74
CA THR A 445 -0.06 -16.42 4.23
C THR A 445 0.62 -16.22 2.89
N GLN A 446 -0.02 -15.47 2.00
CA GLN A 446 0.54 -15.18 0.69
C GLN A 446 1.54 -14.03 0.82
N ALA A 447 2.71 -14.19 0.22
CA ALA A 447 3.69 -13.12 0.07
C ALA A 447 3.58 -12.53 -1.34
N TRP A 448 3.34 -11.24 -1.37
CA TRP A 448 3.29 -10.42 -2.57
C TRP A 448 4.62 -9.69 -2.69
N ARG A 449 5.23 -9.73 -3.87
CA ARG A 449 6.47 -9.00 -4.15
C ARG A 449 6.31 -8.19 -5.43
N ARG A 450 7.02 -7.06 -5.49
CA ARG A 450 7.08 -6.28 -6.72
C ARG A 450 8.01 -6.96 -7.74
N PRO A 451 7.56 -7.14 -8.99
CA PRO A 451 8.40 -7.68 -10.04
C PRO A 451 9.64 -6.81 -10.24
N ALA A 452 10.77 -7.47 -10.52
CA ALA A 452 12.06 -6.86 -10.79
C ALA A 452 12.70 -5.96 -9.71
N ILE A 453 12.07 -5.74 -8.55
CA ILE A 453 12.73 -5.18 -7.35
C ILE A 453 13.10 -6.30 -6.36
N GLN A 454 12.26 -7.33 -6.26
CA GLN A 454 12.32 -8.31 -5.17
C GLN A 454 12.24 -9.77 -5.63
N LEU A 455 12.16 -9.98 -6.94
CA LEU A 455 11.83 -11.26 -7.54
C LEU A 455 12.31 -11.31 -8.99
N SER A 456 13.18 -12.27 -9.30
CA SER A 456 13.55 -12.62 -10.67
C SER A 456 12.44 -13.42 -11.38
N GLU A 457 12.48 -13.48 -12.71
CA GLU A 457 11.53 -14.29 -13.49
C GLU A 457 11.62 -15.77 -13.11
N GLU A 458 12.83 -16.28 -12.90
CA GLU A 458 13.06 -17.67 -12.51
C GLU A 458 12.48 -17.99 -11.13
N GLU A 459 12.74 -17.16 -10.11
CA GLU A 459 12.15 -17.34 -8.78
C GLU A 459 10.62 -17.25 -8.80
N TYR A 460 10.05 -16.37 -9.63
CA TYR A 460 8.60 -16.29 -9.81
C TYR A 460 8.03 -17.55 -10.45
N ASN A 461 8.65 -18.02 -11.53
CA ASN A 461 8.28 -19.25 -12.22
C ASN A 461 8.30 -20.45 -11.26
N GLU A 462 9.41 -20.66 -10.56
CA GLU A 462 9.55 -21.73 -9.57
C GLU A 462 8.51 -21.62 -8.44
N GLY A 463 8.25 -20.40 -7.96
CA GLY A 463 7.27 -20.12 -6.92
C GLY A 463 5.85 -20.53 -7.33
N VAL A 464 5.44 -20.16 -8.54
CA VAL A 464 4.11 -20.52 -9.08
C VAL A 464 4.02 -22.01 -9.40
N GLU A 465 5.01 -22.58 -10.08
CA GLU A 465 5.03 -24.01 -10.43
C GLU A 465 4.96 -24.90 -9.19
N ARG A 466 5.77 -24.60 -8.15
CA ARG A 466 5.71 -25.30 -6.87
C ARG A 466 4.31 -25.23 -6.25
N ARG A 467 3.66 -24.07 -6.29
CA ARG A 467 2.31 -23.91 -5.73
C ARG A 467 1.26 -24.71 -6.49
N VAL A 468 1.34 -24.72 -7.82
CA VAL A 468 0.48 -25.57 -8.66
C VAL A 468 0.69 -27.03 -8.31
N GLN A 469 1.95 -27.46 -8.16
CA GLN A 469 2.29 -28.82 -7.78
C GLN A 469 1.71 -29.17 -6.40
N GLU A 470 1.98 -28.37 -5.36
CA GLU A 470 1.46 -28.57 -3.99
C GLU A 470 -0.07 -28.77 -3.97
N TRP A 471 -0.79 -28.02 -4.80
CA TRP A 471 -2.24 -28.17 -4.94
C TRP A 471 -2.64 -29.48 -5.61
N LEU A 472 -1.99 -29.83 -6.72
CA LEU A 472 -2.25 -31.08 -7.42
C LEU A 472 -1.98 -32.30 -6.52
N GLU A 473 -0.98 -32.23 -5.62
CA GLU A 473 -0.72 -33.29 -4.66
C GLU A 473 -1.85 -33.39 -3.61
N LEU A 474 -2.27 -32.24 -3.08
CA LEU A 474 -3.34 -32.15 -2.08
C LEU A 474 -4.67 -32.69 -2.61
N MET A 475 -4.95 -32.50 -3.90
CA MET A 475 -6.14 -33.01 -4.58
C MET A 475 -5.99 -34.46 -5.06
N GLY A 476 -4.81 -35.07 -4.94
CA GLY A 476 -4.55 -36.42 -5.47
C GLY A 476 -4.50 -36.50 -7.00
N LEU A 477 -4.31 -35.37 -7.68
CA LEU A 477 -4.29 -35.24 -9.15
C LEU A 477 -2.90 -35.46 -9.77
N ASN A 478 -1.86 -35.67 -8.96
CA ASN A 478 -0.47 -35.91 -9.39
C ASN A 478 -0.27 -37.11 -10.33
N LYS A 479 -1.24 -38.03 -10.43
CA LYS A 479 -1.10 -39.22 -11.29
C LYS A 479 -1.17 -38.93 -12.79
N LEU A 480 -1.43 -37.68 -13.19
CA LEU A 480 -1.74 -37.30 -14.58
C LEU A 480 -0.62 -36.53 -15.30
N GLN A 481 0.58 -36.42 -14.71
CA GLN A 481 1.77 -35.78 -15.31
C GLN A 481 2.72 -36.78 -16.01
N LYS A 482 2.33 -38.05 -16.17
CA LYS A 482 3.12 -39.06 -16.91
C LYS A 482 2.68 -39.19 -18.36
#